data_AF-A0A2N3DKV5-F1
#
_entry.id   AF-A0A2N3DKV5-F1
#
_cell.length_a   1.000
_cell.length_b   1.000
_cell.length_c   1.000
_cell.angle_alpha   90.00
_cell.angle_beta   90.00
_cell.angle_gamma   90.00
#
_symmetry.space_group_name_H-M   'P 1'
#
loop_
_entity.id
_entity.type
_entity.pdbx_description
1 polymer ?
#
loop_
_entity_poly.entity_id
_entity_poly.type
_entity_poly.pdbx_seq_one_letter_code
_entity_poly.pdbx_strand_id
1 'polypeptide(L)'
;MDNLTNGSFIWLEAICAERNVARHYAVAMSRDLFGTSIVEFAWGRIGSRGQGRVVSFTSEVEATRFARQLLRRRASARRRIGVAYREVSF
;
A
#
# COMPACT_ATOMS: atom_id res chain seq x y z
N MET A 1 13.40 -2.33 2.04
CA MET A 1 11.95 -2.06 2.12
C MET A 1 11.25 -3.35 2.57
N ASP A 2 11.52 -3.89 3.77
CA ASP A 2 11.10 -5.29 4.05
C ASP A 2 10.63 -5.64 5.47
N ASN A 3 10.39 -4.67 6.36
CA ASN A 3 9.77 -4.95 7.67
C ASN A 3 8.36 -4.40 7.75
N LEU A 4 7.46 -4.99 6.94
CA LEU A 4 6.01 -4.92 7.16
C LEU A 4 5.69 -5.77 8.40
N THR A 5 5.63 -5.15 9.56
CA THR A 5 5.23 -5.78 10.82
C THR A 5 3.88 -5.23 11.28
N ASN A 6 3.31 -5.82 12.31
CA ASN A 6 2.18 -5.21 13.00
C ASN A 6 2.50 -3.75 13.41
N GLY A 7 1.59 -2.82 13.14
CA GLY A 7 1.76 -1.38 13.38
C GLY A 7 2.51 -0.64 12.26
N SER A 8 2.86 -1.30 11.15
CA SER A 8 3.55 -0.65 10.03
C SER A 8 2.57 0.03 9.06
N PHE A 9 3.02 1.13 8.47
CA PHE A 9 2.32 1.87 7.45
C PHE A 9 3.30 2.31 6.36
N ILE A 10 2.91 2.13 5.10
CA ILE A 10 3.69 2.54 3.94
C ILE A 10 2.81 3.40 3.05
N TRP A 11 3.25 4.64 2.81
CA TRP A 11 2.65 5.56 1.85
C TRP A 11 3.51 5.63 0.59
N LEU A 12 2.89 5.42 -0.56
CA LEU A 12 3.55 5.48 -1.85
C LEU A 12 2.91 6.54 -2.74
N GLU A 13 3.75 7.31 -3.45
CA GLU A 13 3.31 8.29 -4.43
C GLU A 13 3.95 8.06 -5.80
N ALA A 14 3.17 8.26 -6.86
CA ALA A 14 3.65 8.35 -8.23
C ALA A 14 3.16 9.68 -8.82
N ILE A 15 4.11 10.59 -9.09
CA ILE A 15 3.83 11.95 -9.57
C ILE A 15 4.68 12.23 -10.82
N CYS A 16 4.04 12.70 -11.90
CA CYS A 16 4.67 13.16 -13.14
C CYS A 16 3.67 14.08 -13.87
N ALA A 17 3.97 15.37 -13.90
CA ALA A 17 3.08 16.38 -14.48
C ALA A 17 2.93 16.20 -15.99
N GLU A 18 4.04 15.88 -16.68
CA GLU A 18 4.10 15.69 -18.13
C GLU A 18 3.21 14.54 -18.61
N ARG A 19 2.86 13.61 -17.70
CA ARG A 19 2.00 12.45 -17.96
C ARG A 19 0.61 12.57 -17.31
N ASN A 20 0.31 13.68 -16.63
CA ASN A 20 -0.90 13.87 -15.82
C ASN A 20 -1.10 12.74 -14.78
N VAL A 21 -0.01 12.26 -14.19
CA VAL A 21 -0.02 11.22 -13.16
C VAL A 21 0.19 11.87 -11.80
N ALA A 22 -0.78 11.70 -10.92
CA ALA A 22 -0.69 12.02 -9.50
C ALA A 22 -1.49 10.98 -8.73
N ARG A 23 -0.84 9.92 -8.25
CA ARG A 23 -1.51 8.75 -7.65
C ARG A 23 -0.87 8.41 -6.31
N HIS A 24 -1.69 8.02 -5.35
CA HIS A 24 -1.24 7.46 -4.08
C HIS A 24 -1.60 5.97 -3.99
N TYR A 25 -0.82 5.24 -3.20
CA TYR A 25 -1.13 3.90 -2.73
C TYR A 25 -0.65 3.75 -1.29
N ALA A 26 -1.50 3.29 -0.40
CA ALA A 26 -1.17 3.08 1.01
C ALA A 26 -1.37 1.61 1.39
N VAL A 27 -0.51 1.09 2.26
CA VAL A 27 -0.69 -0.22 2.91
C VAL A 27 -0.41 -0.04 4.40
N ALA A 28 -1.34 -0.47 5.24
CA ALA A 28 -1.19 -0.52 6.68
C ALA A 28 -1.35 -1.96 7.17
N MET A 29 -0.60 -2.33 8.20
CA MET A 29 -0.78 -3.57 8.92
C MET A 29 -1.06 -3.28 10.40
N SER A 30 -2.13 -3.85 10.91
CA SER A 30 -2.55 -3.73 12.29
C SER A 30 -3.00 -5.09 12.83
N ARG A 31 -3.28 -5.15 14.14
CA ARG A 31 -3.81 -6.33 14.81
C ARG A 31 -5.00 -5.88 15.65
N ASP A 32 -6.10 -6.60 15.57
CA ASP A 32 -7.29 -6.28 16.36
C ASP A 32 -7.12 -6.73 17.83
N LEU A 33 -8.12 -6.45 18.66
CA LEU A 33 -8.14 -6.81 20.08
C LEU A 33 -8.17 -8.33 20.33
N PHE A 34 -8.48 -9.13 19.31
CA PHE A 34 -8.57 -10.58 19.39
C PHE A 34 -7.34 -11.28 18.78
N GLY A 35 -6.33 -10.51 18.34
CA GLY A 35 -5.10 -11.03 17.77
C GLY A 35 -5.14 -11.30 16.27
N THR A 36 -6.25 -10.99 15.58
CA THR A 36 -6.37 -11.10 14.12
C THR A 36 -5.50 -10.05 13.45
N SER A 37 -4.71 -10.45 12.46
CA SER A 37 -3.91 -9.52 11.66
C SER A 37 -4.78 -8.87 10.58
N ILE A 38 -4.73 -7.56 10.44
CA ILE A 38 -5.51 -6.79 9.48
C ILE A 38 -4.55 -6.11 8.51
N VAL A 39 -4.83 -6.22 7.21
CA VAL A 39 -4.17 -5.45 6.16
C VAL A 39 -5.18 -4.48 5.55
N GLU A 40 -4.90 -3.20 5.70
CA GLU A 40 -5.66 -2.13 5.06
C GLU A 40 -4.86 -1.57 3.89
N PHE A 41 -5.51 -1.30 2.77
CA PHE A 41 -4.85 -0.65 1.64
C PHE A 41 -5.78 0.29 0.90
N ALA A 42 -5.24 1.45 0.54
CA ALA A 42 -5.96 2.52 -0.13
C ALA A 42 -5.24 2.95 -1.40
N TRP A 43 -6.00 3.46 -2.37
CA TRP A 43 -5.46 3.93 -3.65
C TRP A 43 -6.35 4.99 -4.28
N GLY A 44 -5.75 5.89 -5.04
CA GLY A 44 -6.51 6.93 -5.70
C GLY A 44 -5.67 7.92 -6.47
N ARG A 45 -6.32 8.93 -7.03
CA ARG A 45 -5.65 10.14 -7.49
C ARG A 45 -5.36 11.00 -6.24
N ILE A 46 -4.19 11.62 -6.18
CA ILE A 46 -3.88 12.57 -5.09
C ILE A 46 -4.85 13.76 -5.20
N GLY A 47 -5.38 14.21 -4.06
CA GLY A 47 -6.42 15.23 -4.01
C GLY A 47 -7.85 14.72 -4.25
N SER A 48 -8.08 13.41 -4.25
CA SER A 48 -9.43 12.83 -4.30
C SER A 48 -9.64 11.79 -3.20
N ARG A 49 -10.90 11.43 -2.95
CA ARG A 49 -11.28 10.44 -1.92
C ARG A 49 -10.61 9.07 -2.11
N GLY A 50 -10.30 8.68 -3.35
CA GLY A 50 -9.74 7.36 -3.64
C GLY A 50 -10.70 6.20 -3.31
N GLN A 51 -10.13 5.02 -3.07
CA GLN A 51 -10.77 3.77 -2.72
C GLN A 51 -9.92 3.05 -1.67
N GLY A 52 -10.54 2.17 -0.88
CA GLY A 52 -9.83 1.39 0.13
C GLY A 52 -10.46 0.02 0.33
N ARG A 53 -9.66 -0.91 0.86
CA ARG A 53 -10.07 -2.25 1.25
C ARG A 53 -9.35 -2.69 2.51
N VAL A 54 -10.03 -3.56 3.25
CA VAL A 54 -9.55 -4.17 4.50
C VAL A 54 -9.68 -5.68 4.35
N VAL A 55 -8.65 -6.42 4.77
CA VAL A 55 -8.64 -7.89 4.76
C VAL A 55 -8.09 -8.38 6.09
N SER A 56 -8.79 -9.30 6.74
CA SER A 56 -8.38 -9.94 7.98
C SER A 56 -7.73 -11.31 7.72
N PHE A 57 -6.75 -11.65 8.55
CA PHE A 57 -5.99 -12.89 8.51
C PHE A 57 -5.81 -13.42 9.92
N THR A 58 -5.98 -14.72 10.11
CA THR A 58 -5.68 -15.38 11.39
C THR A 58 -4.17 -15.54 11.60
N SER A 59 -3.38 -15.54 10.52
CA SER A 59 -1.91 -15.65 10.53
C SER A 59 -1.23 -14.35 10.12
N GLU A 60 -0.34 -13.84 10.98
CA GLU A 60 0.48 -12.66 10.68
C GLU A 60 1.42 -12.90 9.49
N VAL A 61 1.87 -14.14 9.30
CA VAL A 61 2.71 -14.53 8.16
C VAL A 61 1.92 -14.39 6.86
N GLU A 62 0.64 -14.77 6.84
CA GLU A 62 -0.24 -14.62 5.67
C GLU A 62 -0.54 -13.15 5.38
N ALA A 63 -0.84 -12.36 6.42
CA ALA A 63 -1.04 -10.92 6.30
C ALA A 63 0.20 -10.23 5.70
N THR A 64 1.39 -10.57 6.23
CA THR A 64 2.68 -10.04 5.74
C THR A 64 2.93 -10.43 4.29
N ARG A 65 2.65 -11.69 3.94
CA ARG A 65 2.79 -12.18 2.56
C ARG A 65 1.85 -11.42 1.61
N PHE A 66 0.61 -11.19 2.03
CA PHE A 66 -0.38 -10.43 1.25
C PHE A 66 0.06 -8.97 1.06
N ALA A 67 0.45 -8.28 2.14
CA ALA A 67 0.94 -6.91 2.07
C ALA A 67 2.17 -6.78 1.14
N ARG A 68 3.14 -7.70 1.24
CA ARG A 68 4.28 -7.77 0.32
C ARG A 68 3.86 -7.97 -1.14
N GLN A 69 2.85 -8.78 -1.41
CA GLN A 69 2.32 -8.95 -2.77
C GLN A 69 1.70 -7.65 -3.32
N LEU A 70 0.98 -6.89 -2.49
CA LEU A 70 0.46 -5.57 -2.88
C LEU A 70 1.59 -4.62 -3.28
N LEU A 71 2.64 -4.52 -2.46
CA LEU A 71 3.79 -3.66 -2.74
C LEU A 71 4.54 -4.09 -4.00
N ARG A 72 4.82 -5.39 -4.16
CA ARG A 72 5.45 -5.94 -5.38
C ARG A 72 4.63 -5.61 -6.63
N ARG A 73 3.30 -5.68 -6.55
CA ARG A 73 2.42 -5.26 -7.65
C ARG A 73 2.57 -3.77 -7.97
N ARG A 74 2.79 -2.91 -6.97
CA ARG A 74 3.01 -1.47 -7.18
C ARG A 74 4.42 -1.15 -7.68
N ALA A 75 5.43 -1.94 -7.35
CA ALA A 75 6.77 -1.79 -7.92
C ALA A 75 6.78 -1.87 -9.47
N SER A 76 5.85 -2.62 -10.07
CA SER A 76 5.70 -2.69 -11.53
C SER A 76 5.01 -1.47 -12.18
N ALA A 77 4.61 -0.46 -11.41
CA ALA A 77 3.78 0.64 -11.89
C ALA A 77 4.40 1.43 -13.04
N ARG A 78 5.74 1.57 -13.11
CA ARG A 78 6.40 2.27 -14.22
C ARG A 78 5.99 1.69 -15.59
N ARG A 79 5.79 0.38 -15.69
CA ARG A 79 5.34 -0.27 -16.95
C ARG A 79 3.87 -0.03 -17.25
N ARG A 80 3.04 0.28 -16.25
CA ARG A 80 1.58 0.41 -16.37
C ARG A 80 1.09 1.85 -16.49
N ILE A 81 1.75 2.79 -15.79
CA ILE A 81 1.37 4.21 -15.73
C ILE A 81 2.53 5.16 -16.07
N GLY A 82 3.67 4.63 -16.54
CA GLY A 82 4.83 5.43 -16.95
C GLY A 82 5.69 5.99 -15.80
N VAL A 83 5.25 5.86 -14.55
CA VAL A 83 5.90 6.43 -13.36
C VAL A 83 5.99 5.38 -12.27
N ALA A 84 7.14 5.30 -11.60
CA ALA A 84 7.31 4.43 -10.44
C ALA A 84 6.70 5.08 -9.19
N TYR A 85 6.10 4.26 -8.34
CA TYR A 85 5.80 4.68 -6.98
C TYR A 85 7.09 4.85 -6.19
N ARG A 86 7.14 5.88 -5.34
CA ARG A 86 8.18 6.12 -4.34
C ARG A 86 7.54 6.13 -2.97
N GLU A 87 8.22 5.54 -2.00
CA GLU A 87 7.82 5.63 -0.61
C GLU A 87 8.04 7.05 -0.10
N VAL A 88 7.07 7.58 0.63
CA VAL A 88 7.14 8.87 1.30
C VAL A 88 7.02 8.60 2.78
N SER A 89 8.03 9.04 3.53
CA SER A 89 8.03 9.00 4.99
C SER A 89 7.56 10.35 5.51
N PHE A 90 6.80 10.34 6.61
CA PHE A 90 6.36 11.53 7.35
C PHE A 90 7.01 11.54 8.73
#